data_AF-A0A0S8A083-F1
#
_entry.id   AF-A0A0S8A083-F1
#
_cell.length_a   1.000
_cell.length_b   1.000
_cell.length_c   1.000
_cell.angle_alpha   90.00
_cell.angle_beta   90.00
_cell.angle_gamma   90.00
#
_symmetry.space_group_name_H-M   'P 1'
#
loop_
_entity.id
_entity.type
_entity.pdbx_description
1 polymer ?
#
loop_
_entity_poly.entity_id
_entity_poly.type
_entity_poly.pdbx_seq_one_letter_code
_entity_poly.pdbx_strand_id
1 'polypeptide(L)'
;MKESDLYLPLKRFLESQAYDVKGEIQDCDVLAVRGGEAPVVVELKLSFNLNVVLQAVERLALTPKVYIGIFGQCRILRRRRRQIIKMLRMLSAEQRRERAS
;
A
#
# COMPACT_ATOMS: atom_id res chain seq x y z
N MET A 1 -10.08 3.70 -17.11
CA MET A 1 -8.89 3.82 -16.23
C MET A 1 -8.39 2.43 -15.94
N LYS A 2 -7.09 2.22 -16.09
CA LYS A 2 -6.36 0.99 -15.77
C LYS A 2 -5.62 1.18 -14.44
N GLU A 3 -5.21 0.09 -13.81
CA GLU A 3 -4.39 0.15 -12.59
C GLU A 3 -3.06 0.86 -12.83
N SER A 4 -2.44 0.65 -14.00
CA SER A 4 -1.22 1.36 -14.41
C SER A 4 -1.39 2.88 -14.50
N ASP A 5 -2.61 3.40 -14.68
CA ASP A 5 -2.87 4.84 -14.68
C ASP A 5 -2.67 5.46 -13.28
N LEU A 6 -2.71 4.65 -12.21
CA LEU A 6 -2.47 5.08 -10.83
C LEU A 6 -0.98 5.28 -10.52
N TYR A 7 -0.10 4.64 -11.28
CA TYR A 7 1.35 4.65 -11.05
C TYR A 7 1.94 6.06 -11.16
N LEU A 8 1.69 6.75 -12.28
CA LEU A 8 2.33 8.03 -12.55
C LEU A 8 1.97 9.13 -11.52
N PRO A 9 0.69 9.32 -11.12
CA PRO A 9 0.35 10.25 -10.04
C PRO A 9 1.02 9.91 -8.71
N LEU A 10 1.08 8.63 -8.35
CA LEU A 10 1.71 8.19 -7.11
C LEU A 10 3.23 8.41 -7.15
N LYS A 11 3.88 8.08 -8.27
CA LYS A 11 5.31 8.31 -8.50
C LYS A 11 5.66 9.77 -8.27
N ARG A 12 4.94 10.69 -8.92
CA ARG A 12 5.17 12.13 -8.77
C ARG A 12 5.01 12.61 -7.32
N PHE A 13 4.02 12.10 -6.61
CA PHE A 13 3.79 12.43 -5.21
C PHE A 13 4.93 11.94 -4.28
N LEU A 14 5.50 10.77 -4.54
CA LEU A 14 6.62 10.23 -3.78
C LEU A 14 7.93 10.94 -4.16
N GLU A 15 8.16 11.19 -5.45
CA GLU A 15 9.32 11.95 -5.93
C GLU A 15 9.35 13.38 -5.37
N SER A 16 8.19 14.04 -5.23
CA SER A 16 8.12 15.36 -4.58
C SER A 16 8.50 15.34 -3.09
N GLN A 17 8.62 14.16 -2.49
CA GLN A 17 9.08 13.93 -1.12
C GLN A 17 10.52 13.38 -1.08
N ALA A 18 11.25 13.51 -2.19
CA ALA A 18 12.63 13.05 -2.39
C ALA A 18 12.81 11.53 -2.31
N TYR A 19 11.78 10.74 -2.66
CA TYR A 19 11.95 9.31 -2.89
C TYR A 19 12.45 9.04 -4.32
N ASP A 20 13.36 8.08 -4.47
CA ASP A 20 13.60 7.39 -5.74
C ASP A 20 12.56 6.27 -5.88
N VAL A 21 11.82 6.26 -6.99
CA VAL A 21 10.63 5.43 -7.18
C VAL A 21 10.79 4.50 -8.38
N LYS A 22 10.64 3.20 -8.12
CA LYS A 22 10.69 2.11 -9.10
C LYS A 22 9.34 1.42 -9.18
N GLY A 23 8.92 1.05 -10.39
CA GLY A 23 7.72 0.24 -10.63
C GLY A 23 8.07 -1.22 -10.89
N GLU A 24 7.13 -2.13 -10.62
CA GLU A 24 7.21 -3.57 -10.98
C GLU A 24 8.45 -4.29 -10.42
N ILE A 25 8.79 -4.05 -9.16
CA ILE A 25 9.90 -4.73 -8.47
C ILE A 25 9.35 -5.86 -7.62
N GLN A 26 9.79 -7.11 -7.85
CA GLN A 26 9.40 -8.29 -7.06
C GLN A 26 7.87 -8.41 -6.89
N ASP A 27 7.13 -8.24 -7.99
CA ASP A 27 5.66 -8.26 -8.04
C ASP A 27 4.96 -7.15 -7.23
N CYS A 28 5.69 -6.14 -6.74
CA CYS A 28 5.12 -4.95 -6.13
C CYS A 28 4.88 -3.88 -7.20
N ASP A 29 3.72 -3.21 -7.15
CA ASP A 29 3.40 -2.15 -8.11
C ASP A 29 4.36 -0.95 -7.98
N VAL A 30 4.68 -0.55 -6.75
CA VAL A 30 5.59 0.58 -6.47
C VAL A 30 6.52 0.26 -5.31
N LEU A 31 7.82 0.51 -5.51
CA LEU A 31 8.86 0.56 -4.49
C LEU A 31 9.46 1.97 -4.46
N ALA A 32 9.53 2.59 -3.29
CA ALA A 32 10.10 3.91 -3.11
C ALA A 32 11.14 3.92 -1.99
N VAL A 33 12.33 4.46 -2.27
CA VAL A 33 13.46 4.51 -1.33
C VAL A 33 13.89 5.95 -1.08
N ARG A 34 14.31 6.26 0.14
CA ARG A 34 14.81 7.59 0.50
C ARG A 34 15.92 7.49 1.55
N GLY A 35 17.15 7.79 1.13
CA GLY A 35 18.32 7.72 2.01
C GLY A 35 18.44 6.34 2.68
N GLY A 36 18.68 6.34 4.00
CA GLY A 36 18.77 5.13 4.81
C GLY A 36 17.45 4.67 5.45
N GLU A 37 16.31 5.25 5.05
CA GLU A 37 15.01 4.83 5.59
C GLU A 37 14.56 3.48 5.03
N ALA A 38 13.73 2.75 5.79
CA ALA A 38 13.07 1.56 5.28
C ALA A 38 12.28 1.88 3.99
N PRO A 39 12.35 1.02 2.96
CA PRO A 39 11.67 1.25 1.68
C PRO A 39 10.15 1.28 1.88
N VAL A 40 9.46 2.08 1.08
CA VAL A 40 8.00 2.12 1.03
C VAL A 40 7.54 1.24 -0.12
N VAL A 41 6.61 0.33 0.15
CA VAL A 41 5.95 -0.48 -0.87
C VAL A 41 4.49 -0.07 -0.97
N VAL A 42 3.97 0.08 -2.19
CA VAL A 42 2.57 0.40 -2.44
C VAL A 42 1.95 -0.57 -3.45
N GLU A 43 0.86 -1.22 -3.05
CA GLU A 43 -0.01 -2.03 -3.93
C GLU A 43 -1.13 -1.14 -4.49
N LEU A 44 -1.27 -1.06 -5.81
CA LEU A 44 -2.19 -0.18 -6.51
C LEU A 44 -3.40 -0.96 -7.03
N LYS A 45 -4.62 -0.53 -6.65
CA LYS A 45 -5.86 -1.12 -7.19
C LYS A 45 -6.94 -0.08 -7.48
N LEU A 46 -7.74 -0.33 -8.52
CA LEU A 46 -8.92 0.49 -8.80
C LEU A 46 -10.04 0.28 -7.78
N SER A 47 -10.11 -0.92 -7.19
CA SER A 47 -11.11 -1.29 -6.19
C SER A 47 -10.48 -1.98 -4.99
N PHE A 48 -11.05 -1.72 -3.81
CA PHE A 48 -10.66 -2.41 -2.58
C PHE A 48 -11.37 -3.77 -2.47
N ASN A 49 -10.60 -4.84 -2.24
CA ASN A 49 -11.09 -6.20 -2.01
C ASN A 49 -10.16 -6.92 -1.01
N LEU A 50 -10.42 -8.20 -0.70
CA LEU A 50 -9.57 -8.95 0.22
C LEU A 50 -8.19 -9.28 -0.38
N ASN A 51 -8.11 -9.51 -1.70
CA ASN A 51 -6.85 -9.86 -2.37
C ASN A 51 -5.78 -8.77 -2.19
N VAL A 52 -6.14 -7.49 -2.34
CA VAL A 52 -5.17 -6.40 -2.12
C VAL A 52 -4.70 -6.30 -0.67
N VAL A 53 -5.52 -6.74 0.29
CA VAL A 53 -5.11 -6.84 1.69
C VAL A 53 -4.11 -7.97 1.88
N LEU A 54 -4.36 -9.14 1.29
CA LEU A 54 -3.45 -10.29 1.36
C LEU A 54 -2.11 -9.98 0.70
N GLN A 55 -2.13 -9.36 -0.49
CA GLN A 55 -0.92 -8.89 -1.17
C GLN A 55 -0.11 -7.93 -0.28
N ALA A 56 -0.78 -6.93 0.32
CA ALA A 56 -0.10 -6.01 1.24
C ALA A 56 0.48 -6.72 2.48
N VAL A 57 -0.18 -7.75 3.01
CA VAL A 57 0.34 -8.56 4.11
C VAL A 57 1.60 -9.32 3.69
N GLU A 58 1.61 -9.93 2.50
CA GLU A 58 2.80 -10.60 1.96
C GLU A 58 3.99 -9.62 1.83
N ARG A 59 3.74 -8.36 1.44
CA ARG A 59 4.80 -7.34 1.32
C ARG A 59 5.40 -6.92 2.66
N LEU A 60 4.75 -7.22 3.80
CA LEU A 60 5.32 -6.93 5.13
C LEU A 60 6.58 -7.76 5.43
N ALA A 61 6.86 -8.80 4.65
CA ALA A 61 8.14 -9.51 4.67
C ALA A 61 9.30 -8.68 4.11
N LEU A 62 9.02 -7.72 3.20
CA LEU A 62 10.02 -6.86 2.57
C LEU A 62 10.30 -5.60 3.39
N THR A 63 9.25 -5.00 3.98
CA THR A 63 9.36 -3.75 4.72
C THR A 63 8.19 -3.55 5.68
N PRO A 64 8.36 -2.86 6.82
CA PRO A 64 7.24 -2.43 7.65
C PRO A 64 6.40 -1.30 7.02
N LYS A 65 6.89 -0.61 5.98
CA LYS A 65 6.19 0.52 5.35
C LYS A 65 5.41 0.10 4.09
N VAL A 66 4.36 -0.71 4.28
CA VAL A 66 3.46 -1.14 3.19
C VAL A 66 2.17 -0.32 3.19
N TYR A 67 1.75 0.13 2.01
CA TYR A 67 0.50 0.86 1.82
C TYR A 67 -0.34 0.24 0.69
N ILE A 68 -1.64 0.48 0.75
CA ILE A 68 -2.57 0.15 -0.34
C ILE A 68 -3.02 1.47 -0.97
N GLY A 69 -2.67 1.70 -2.23
CA GLY A 69 -3.11 2.84 -3.03
C GLY A 69 -4.38 2.50 -3.82
N ILE A 70 -5.50 3.11 -3.44
CA ILE A 70 -6.79 2.89 -4.10
C ILE A 70 -7.20 4.13 -4.90
N PHE A 71 -7.80 3.89 -6.09
CA PHE A 71 -8.40 4.96 -6.87
C PHE A 71 -9.39 5.79 -6.03
N GLY A 72 -9.24 7.12 -6.03
CA GLY A 72 -9.98 8.02 -5.14
C GLY A 72 -11.50 7.97 -5.29
N GLN A 73 -12.02 7.53 -6.43
CA GLN A 73 -13.47 7.37 -6.65
C GLN A 73 -14.00 5.97 -6.34
N CYS A 74 -13.18 5.08 -5.75
CA CYS A 74 -13.58 3.72 -5.37
C CYS A 74 -14.82 3.74 -4.46
N ARG A 75 -15.95 3.25 -4.99
CA ARG A 75 -17.27 3.35 -4.36
C ARG A 75 -17.33 2.63 -3.02
N ILE A 76 -16.72 1.45 -2.91
CA ILE A 76 -16.73 0.67 -1.66
C ILE A 76 -15.93 1.37 -0.57
N LEU A 77 -14.77 1.94 -0.91
CA LEU A 77 -13.94 2.67 0.05
C LEU A 77 -14.66 3.94 0.53
N ARG A 78 -15.32 4.68 -0.37
CA ARG A 78 -16.11 5.87 0.00
C ARG A 78 -17.30 5.52 0.90
N ARG A 79 -18.02 4.43 0.62
CA ARG A 79 -19.21 4.01 1.36
C ARG A 79 -18.90 3.35 2.70
N ARG A 80 -17.85 2.54 2.77
CA ARG A 80 -17.52 1.70 3.94
C ARG A 80 -16.20 2.09 4.60
N ARG A 81 -15.75 3.34 4.42
CA ARG A 81 -14.45 3.84 4.89
C ARG A 81 -14.18 3.50 6.34
N ARG A 82 -15.15 3.77 7.23
CA ARG A 82 -15.01 3.55 8.68
C ARG A 82 -14.85 2.06 8.99
N GLN A 83 -15.64 1.20 8.38
CA GLN A 83 -15.58 -0.25 8.57
C GLN A 83 -14.26 -0.83 8.04
N ILE A 84 -13.83 -0.42 6.85
CA ILE A 84 -12.56 -0.86 6.24
C ILE A 84 -11.38 -0.45 7.12
N ILE A 85 -11.32 0.80 7.57
CA ILE A 85 -10.25 1.26 8.47
C ILE A 85 -10.28 0.49 9.79
N LYS A 86 -11.46 0.24 10.36
CA LYS A 86 -11.59 -0.57 11.58
C LYS A 86 -11.05 -1.99 11.37
N MET A 87 -11.43 -2.65 10.28
CA MET A 87 -10.95 -3.99 9.92
C MET A 87 -9.42 -4.03 9.79
N LEU A 88 -8.83 -3.12 9.00
CA LEU A 88 -7.37 -3.05 8.82
C LEU A 88 -6.63 -2.80 10.14
N ARG A 89 -7.19 -1.96 11.02
CA ARG A 89 -6.63 -1.74 12.36
C ARG A 89 -6.64 -3.00 13.21
N MET A 90 -7.75 -3.74 13.21
CA MET A 90 -7.86 -4.99 13.97
C MET A 90 -6.84 -6.03 13.49
N LEU A 91 -6.69 -6.20 12.18
CA LEU A 91 -5.68 -7.11 11.61
C LEU A 91 -4.25 -6.67 11.95
N SER A 92 -3.98 -5.37 11.94
CA SER A 92 -2.64 -4.84 12.27
C SER A 92 -2.28 -4.92 13.76
N ALA A 93 -3.28 -4.93 14.65
CA ALA A 93 -3.06 -5.02 16.09
C ALA A 93 -2.53 -6.40 16.49
N GLU A 94 -3.01 -7.45 15.81
CA GLU A 94 -2.56 -8.83 16.04
C GLU A 94 -1.10 -9.03 15.60
N GLN A 95 -0.74 -8.50 14.43
CA GLN A 95 0.64 -8.54 13.92
C GLN A 95 1.69 -7.90 14.85
N ARG A 96 1.30 -6.92 15.67
CA ARG A 96 2.20 -6.31 16.66
C ARG A 96 2.39 -7.18 17.90
N ARG A 97 1.41 -8.03 18.22
CA ARG A 97 1.49 -8.96 19.35
C ARG A 97 2.38 -10.13 19.01
N GLU A 98 2.22 -10.73 17.83
CA GLU A 98 3.04 -11.84 17.35
C GLU A 98 4.53 -11.49 17.21
N ARG A 99 4.86 -10.25 16.84
CA ARG A 99 6.26 -9.80 16.72
C ARG A 99 6.92 -9.39 18.05
N ALA A 100 6.15 -9.29 19.14
CA ALA A 100 6.62 -8.88 20.47
C ALA A 100 6.75 -10.06 21.46
N SER A 101 6.37 -11.26 21.03
CA SER A 101 6.47 -12.55 21.72
C SER A 101 7.56 -13.40 21.09
#